data_AF-A0A183JT63-F1
#
_entry.id   AF-A0A183JT63-F1
#
_cell.length_a   1.000
_cell.length_b   1.000
_cell.length_c   1.000
_cell.angle_alpha   90.00
_cell.angle_beta   90.00
_cell.angle_gamma   90.00
#
_symmetry.space_group_name_H-M   'P 1'
#
loop_
_entity.id
_entity.type
_entity.pdbx_description
1 polymer ?
#
loop_
_entity_poly.entity_id
_entity_poly.type
_entity_poly.pdbx_seq_one_letter_code
_entity_poly.pdbx_strand_id
1 'polypeptide(L)'
;LHSPIASGGLGIPHLTSLIPLHRRKRLEALLSAPNRLLHKLPTSPALASYSHLGQMQVRIGQARVTLKEEISQCWAKQLHLSNDGKGLLLAQNSKESHTWLRCPQSIYPSVFINAVKLRGGLLSTKTRRSRGGRIVGDL
;
A
#
# COMPACT_ATOMS: atom_id res chain seq x y z
N LEU A 1 7.30 -2.20 0.12
CA LEU A 1 6.69 -0.92 0.53
C LEU A 1 5.49 -0.64 -0.38
N HIS A 2 4.32 -0.37 0.18
CA HIS A 2 3.04 -0.36 -0.55
C HIS A 2 2.65 1.01 -1.12
N SER A 3 3.62 1.71 -1.70
CA SER A 3 3.45 3.05 -2.24
C SER A 3 2.65 3.04 -3.56
N PRO A 4 1.83 4.06 -3.85
CA PRO A 4 1.16 4.23 -5.14
C PRO A 4 2.15 4.30 -6.32
N ILE A 5 1.69 3.92 -7.50
CA ILE A 5 2.48 4.00 -8.74
C ILE A 5 2.96 5.43 -9.01
N ALA A 6 2.08 6.42 -8.80
CA ALA A 6 2.41 7.83 -9.00
C ALA A 6 3.57 8.32 -8.12
N SER A 7 3.76 7.71 -6.94
CA SER A 7 4.86 8.02 -6.03
C SER A 7 6.09 7.12 -6.27
N GLY A 8 6.16 6.44 -7.41
CA GLY A 8 7.23 5.52 -7.80
C GLY A 8 7.06 4.08 -7.30
N GLY A 9 6.02 3.79 -6.52
CA GLY A 9 5.77 2.44 -6.02
C GLY A 9 5.25 1.47 -7.09
N LEU A 10 4.90 0.27 -6.64
CA LEU A 10 4.30 -0.78 -7.49
C LEU A 10 2.76 -0.73 -7.52
N GLY A 11 2.12 0.10 -6.67
CA GLY A 11 0.66 0.15 -6.60
C GLY A 11 0.01 -1.06 -5.93
N ILE A 12 0.80 -1.95 -5.31
CA ILE A 12 0.28 -3.14 -4.65
C ILE A 12 -0.38 -2.73 -3.33
N PRO A 13 -1.68 -2.99 -3.14
CA PRO A 13 -2.38 -2.60 -1.92
C PRO A 13 -1.84 -3.33 -0.68
N HIS A 14 -1.77 -2.63 0.44
CA HIS A 14 -1.47 -3.25 1.74
C HIS A 14 -2.79 -3.60 2.45
N LEU A 15 -3.21 -4.86 2.32
CA LEU A 15 -4.52 -5.32 2.81
C LEU A 15 -4.68 -5.09 4.31
N THR A 16 -3.65 -5.35 5.11
CA THR A 16 -3.70 -5.16 6.57
C THR A 16 -4.01 -3.70 6.95
N SER A 17 -3.58 -2.73 6.14
CA SER A 17 -3.95 -1.32 6.34
C SER A 17 -5.29 -0.93 5.74
N LEU A 18 -5.71 -1.58 4.64
CA LEU A 18 -6.93 -1.21 3.94
C LEU A 18 -8.18 -1.86 4.53
N ILE A 19 -8.09 -3.08 5.02
CA ILE A 19 -9.22 -3.83 5.57
C ILE A 19 -9.91 -3.05 6.70
N PRO A 20 -9.20 -2.50 7.70
CA PRO A 20 -9.83 -1.69 8.75
C PRO A 20 -10.60 -0.50 8.20
N LEU A 21 -10.04 0.22 7.22
CA LEU A 21 -10.71 1.37 6.59
C LEU A 21 -11.98 0.96 5.83
N HIS A 22 -11.93 -0.14 5.07
CA HIS A 22 -13.12 -0.62 4.36
C HIS A 22 -14.20 -1.08 5.32
N ARG A 23 -13.84 -1.72 6.44
CA ARG A 23 -14.79 -2.11 7.49
C ARG A 23 -15.46 -0.87 8.10
N ARG A 24 -14.68 0.16 8.42
CA ARG A 24 -15.20 1.44 8.92
C ARG A 24 -16.13 2.11 7.92
N LYS A 25 -15.69 2.28 6.66
CA LYS A 25 -16.50 2.90 5.60
C LYS A 25 -17.82 2.13 5.37
N ARG A 26 -17.77 0.80 5.44
CA ARG A 26 -18.96 -0.04 5.34
C ARG A 26 -19.91 0.17 6.52
N LEU A 27 -19.37 0.27 7.74
CA LEU A 27 -20.17 0.57 8.94
C LEU A 27 -20.82 1.96 8.83
N GLU A 28 -20.07 2.98 8.43
CA GLU A 28 -20.59 4.33 8.20
C GLU A 28 -21.70 4.34 7.13
N ALA A 29 -21.52 3.62 6.02
CA ALA A 29 -22.53 3.49 4.97
C ALA A 29 -23.79 2.76 5.43
N LEU A 30 -23.66 1.75 6.30
CA LEU A 30 -24.81 1.06 6.90
C LEU A 30 -25.59 1.98 7.85
N LEU A 31 -24.89 2.83 8.59
CA LEU A 31 -25.50 3.79 9.52
C LEU A 31 -26.17 4.97 8.81
N SER A 32 -25.66 5.39 7.64
CA SER A 32 -26.22 6.50 6.87
C SER A 32 -27.30 6.08 5.88
N ALA A 33 -27.55 4.78 5.71
CA ALA A 33 -28.54 4.27 4.79
C ALA A 33 -29.98 4.62 5.24
N PRO A 34 -30.86 5.09 4.34
CA PRO A 34 -32.23 5.53 4.67
C PRO A 34 -33.20 4.40 5.01
N ASN A 35 -32.71 3.18 5.21
CA ASN A 35 -33.55 2.01 5.48
C ASN A 35 -34.05 2.03 6.93
N ARG A 36 -35.38 2.06 7.10
CA ARG A 36 -36.05 2.07 8.42
C ARG A 36 -35.64 0.91 9.35
N LEU A 37 -35.25 -0.24 8.80
CA LEU A 37 -34.78 -1.37 9.61
C LEU A 37 -33.37 -1.12 10.18
N LEU A 38 -32.55 -0.34 9.48
CA LEU A 38 -31.18 0.01 9.91
C LEU A 38 -31.17 1.18 10.91
N HIS A 39 -32.25 1.95 11.04
CA HIS A 39 -32.37 3.01 12.04
C HIS A 39 -32.33 2.51 13.50
N LYS A 40 -32.70 1.24 13.74
CA LYS A 40 -32.61 0.61 15.08
C LYS A 40 -31.27 -0.09 15.32
N LEU A 41 -30.43 -0.20 14.29
CA LEU A 41 -29.12 -0.84 14.35
C LEU A 41 -28.14 -0.18 15.34
N PRO A 42 -28.10 1.17 15.47
CA PRO A 42 -27.23 1.84 16.45
C PRO A 42 -27.47 1.42 17.90
N THR A 43 -28.71 1.11 18.23
CA THR A 43 -29.14 0.70 19.58
C THR A 43 -28.98 -0.81 19.80
N SER A 44 -28.62 -1.57 18.75
CA SER A 44 -28.47 -3.02 18.84
C SER A 44 -27.17 -3.40 19.56
N PRO A 45 -27.20 -4.33 20.53
CA PRO A 45 -26.00 -4.84 21.19
C PRO A 45 -25.04 -5.52 20.21
N ALA A 46 -25.54 -6.07 19.10
CA ALA A 46 -24.71 -6.65 18.05
C ALA A 46 -23.79 -5.60 17.40
N LEU A 47 -24.26 -4.35 17.21
CA LEU A 47 -23.44 -3.28 16.67
C LEU A 47 -22.48 -2.71 17.71
N ALA A 48 -22.85 -2.71 18.99
CA ALA A 48 -21.96 -2.28 20.08
C ALA A 48 -20.65 -3.09 20.08
N SER A 49 -20.70 -4.38 19.78
CA SER A 49 -19.52 -5.24 19.60
C SER A 49 -18.60 -4.79 18.44
N TYR A 50 -19.12 -4.08 17.45
CA TYR A 50 -18.39 -3.56 16.29
C TYR A 50 -17.95 -2.10 16.41
N SER A 51 -18.27 -1.42 17.51
CA SER A 51 -17.90 -0.02 17.76
C SER A 51 -16.39 0.24 17.64
N HIS A 52 -15.57 -0.72 18.09
CA HIS A 52 -14.11 -0.67 18.00
C HIS A 52 -13.60 -0.55 16.55
N LEU A 53 -14.35 -1.02 15.54
CA LEU A 53 -13.97 -0.92 14.13
C LEU A 53 -13.94 0.53 13.64
N GLY A 54 -14.79 1.41 14.20
CA GLY A 54 -14.77 2.84 13.88
C GLY A 54 -13.54 3.57 14.43
N GLN A 55 -12.96 3.02 15.51
CA GLN A 55 -11.81 3.58 16.23
C GLN A 55 -10.48 2.90 15.87
N MET A 56 -10.50 1.85 15.04
CA MET A 56 -9.30 1.13 14.63
C MET A 56 -8.34 2.06 13.87
N GLN A 57 -7.19 2.33 14.48
CA GLN A 57 -6.08 3.02 13.84
C GLN A 57 -5.16 2.01 13.16
N VAL A 58 -4.66 2.38 11.99
CA VAL A 58 -3.69 1.58 11.24
C VAL A 58 -2.29 2.06 11.55
N ARG A 59 -1.37 1.13 11.85
CA ARG A 59 0.04 1.47 12.05
C ARG A 59 0.85 1.25 10.78
N ILE A 60 1.59 2.27 10.34
CA ILE A 60 2.53 2.21 9.22
C ILE A 60 3.88 2.73 9.71
N GLY A 61 4.80 1.80 10.02
CA GLY A 61 6.05 2.12 10.71
C GLY A 61 5.77 2.72 12.09
N GLN A 62 6.16 3.99 12.28
CA GLN A 62 5.90 4.73 13.53
C GLN A 62 4.64 5.60 13.50
N ALA A 63 3.99 5.73 12.33
CA ALA A 63 2.78 6.54 12.20
C ALA A 63 1.52 5.73 12.51
N ARG A 64 0.55 6.37 13.16
CA ARG A 64 -0.82 5.88 13.34
C ARG A 64 -1.74 6.71 12.45
N VAL A 65 -2.54 6.02 11.65
CA VAL A 65 -3.24 6.61 10.52
C VAL A 65 -4.68 6.12 10.48
N THR A 66 -5.61 7.02 10.16
CA THR A 66 -7.05 6.70 10.06
C THR A 66 -7.61 7.00 8.68
N LEU A 67 -6.92 7.78 7.85
CA LEU A 67 -7.38 8.14 6.50
C LEU A 67 -6.60 7.39 5.41
N LYS A 68 -7.28 7.15 4.29
CA LYS A 68 -6.69 6.41 3.14
C LYS A 68 -5.58 7.21 2.47
N GLU A 69 -5.73 8.52 2.40
CA GLU A 69 -4.79 9.47 1.79
C GLU A 69 -3.50 9.50 2.62
N GLU A 70 -3.62 9.59 3.94
CA GLU A 70 -2.50 9.55 4.88
C GLU A 70 -1.75 8.21 4.81
N ILE A 71 -2.45 7.08 4.62
CA ILE A 71 -1.81 5.77 4.42
C ILE A 71 -0.93 5.80 3.19
N SER A 72 -1.45 6.36 2.09
CA SER A 72 -0.73 6.45 0.82
C SER A 72 0.51 7.33 0.94
N GLN A 73 0.41 8.44 1.67
CA GLN A 73 1.53 9.34 1.97
C GLN A 73 2.57 8.67 2.88
N CYS A 74 2.15 7.96 3.92
CA CYS A 74 3.06 7.24 4.82
C CYS A 74 3.86 6.17 4.06
N TRP A 75 3.21 5.40 3.19
CA TRP A 75 3.90 4.42 2.37
C TRP A 75 4.86 5.05 1.35
N ALA A 76 4.48 6.19 0.75
CA ALA A 76 5.38 6.94 -0.13
C ALA A 76 6.62 7.46 0.62
N LYS A 77 6.42 8.05 1.80
CA LYS A 77 7.52 8.51 2.66
C LYS A 77 8.46 7.36 3.04
N GLN A 78 7.93 6.21 3.44
CA GLN A 78 8.78 5.05 3.72
C GLN A 78 9.54 4.57 2.49
N LEU A 79 8.93 4.59 1.29
CA LEU A 79 9.62 4.27 0.04
C LEU A 79 10.80 5.20 -0.19
N HIS A 80 10.59 6.52 -0.10
CA HIS A 80 11.64 7.50 -0.35
C HIS A 80 12.77 7.48 0.69
N LEU A 81 12.47 7.07 1.92
CA LEU A 81 13.48 6.87 2.98
C LEU A 81 14.27 5.56 2.80
N SER A 82 13.75 4.61 2.02
CA SER A 82 14.44 3.35 1.77
C SER A 82 15.60 3.52 0.79
N ASN A 83 16.61 2.65 0.92
CA ASN A 83 17.79 2.65 0.04
C ASN A 83 17.40 2.54 -1.44
N ASP A 84 16.40 1.71 -1.75
CA ASP A 84 16.02 1.40 -3.14
C ASP A 84 14.98 2.39 -3.69
N GLY A 85 14.32 3.17 -2.82
CA GLY A 85 13.30 4.14 -3.22
C GLY A 85 13.74 5.60 -3.19
N LYS A 86 14.95 5.93 -2.72
CA LYS A 86 15.47 7.31 -2.68
C LYS A 86 15.48 7.96 -4.07
N GLY A 87 15.80 7.21 -5.12
CA GLY A 87 15.77 7.70 -6.50
C GLY A 87 14.37 7.96 -7.06
N LEU A 88 13.31 7.57 -6.34
CA LEU A 88 11.92 7.70 -6.77
C LEU A 88 11.23 8.95 -6.21
N LEU A 89 11.97 9.86 -5.57
CA LEU A 89 11.43 11.12 -5.03
C LEU A 89 10.70 11.96 -6.08
N LEU A 90 11.27 12.06 -7.29
CA LEU A 90 10.73 12.85 -8.39
C LEU A 90 9.76 12.06 -9.29
N ALA A 91 9.38 10.84 -8.89
CA ALA A 91 8.49 9.98 -9.68
C ALA A 91 7.14 10.65 -9.98
N GLN A 92 6.62 11.45 -9.04
CA GLN A 92 5.36 12.19 -9.21
C GLN A 92 5.42 13.22 -10.35
N ASN A 93 6.60 13.71 -10.71
CA ASN A 93 6.79 14.71 -11.76
C ASN A 93 6.74 14.12 -13.17
N SER A 94 6.83 12.79 -13.30
CA SER A 94 6.79 12.10 -14.60
C SER A 94 5.81 10.94 -14.56
N LYS A 95 4.52 11.26 -14.65
CA LYS A 95 3.44 10.27 -14.63
C LYS A 95 3.55 9.30 -15.81
N GLU A 96 3.99 9.80 -16.95
CA GLU A 96 4.14 9.08 -18.22
C GLU A 96 5.20 7.98 -18.10
N SER A 97 6.25 8.19 -17.30
CA SER A 97 7.30 7.19 -17.05
C SER A 97 6.79 5.92 -16.36
N HIS A 98 5.55 5.93 -15.86
CA HIS A 98 4.91 4.82 -15.16
C HIS A 98 3.84 4.11 -16.00
N THR A 99 3.70 4.49 -17.27
CA THR A 99 2.67 3.93 -18.18
C THR A 99 2.87 2.43 -18.39
N TRP A 100 4.12 1.96 -18.53
CA TRP A 100 4.42 0.53 -18.66
C TRP A 100 3.89 -0.31 -17.48
N LEU A 101 3.77 0.27 -16.29
CA LEU A 101 3.27 -0.41 -15.10
C LEU A 101 1.73 -0.37 -15.02
N ARG A 102 1.10 0.68 -15.56
CA ARG A 102 -0.36 0.82 -15.64
C ARG A 102 -0.96 0.03 -16.81
N CYS A 103 -0.22 -0.09 -17.89
CA CYS A 103 -0.60 -0.74 -19.13
C CYS A 103 0.44 -1.82 -19.48
N PRO A 104 0.48 -2.95 -18.74
CA PRO A 104 1.47 -4.01 -18.97
C PRO A 104 1.43 -4.58 -20.39
N GLN A 105 0.29 -4.54 -21.06
CA GLN A 105 0.11 -4.96 -22.45
C GLN A 105 0.88 -4.12 -23.48
N SER A 106 1.37 -2.93 -23.08
CA SER A 106 2.13 -2.04 -23.98
C SER A 106 3.59 -2.44 -24.14
N ILE A 107 4.08 -3.41 -23.36
CA ILE A 107 5.47 -3.87 -23.41
C ILE A 107 5.55 -5.40 -23.38
N TYR A 108 6.66 -5.95 -23.88
CA TYR A 108 6.89 -7.39 -23.84
C TYR A 108 6.90 -7.93 -22.40
N PRO A 109 6.28 -9.11 -22.14
CA PRO A 109 6.20 -9.67 -20.79
C PRO A 109 7.55 -9.84 -20.08
N SER A 110 8.59 -10.24 -20.82
CA SER A 110 9.95 -10.38 -20.28
C SER A 110 10.53 -9.04 -19.80
N VAL A 111 10.31 -7.99 -20.58
CA VAL A 111 10.73 -6.61 -20.24
C VAL A 111 9.94 -6.11 -19.03
N PHE A 112 8.64 -6.38 -18.98
CA PHE A 112 7.80 -6.02 -17.83
C PHE A 112 8.32 -6.63 -16.53
N ILE A 113 8.58 -7.95 -16.53
CA ILE A 113 9.11 -8.65 -15.36
C ILE A 113 10.45 -8.06 -14.91
N ASN A 114 11.36 -7.80 -15.86
CA ASN A 114 12.66 -7.22 -15.54
C ASN A 114 12.55 -5.78 -15.02
N ALA A 115 11.64 -4.98 -15.58
CA ALA A 115 11.36 -3.61 -15.11
C ALA A 115 10.77 -3.61 -13.69
N VAL A 116 9.86 -4.55 -13.37
CA VAL A 116 9.33 -4.74 -12.00
C VAL A 116 10.45 -5.15 -11.05
N LYS A 117 11.33 -6.09 -11.44
CA LYS A 117 12.49 -6.50 -10.62
C LYS A 117 13.42 -5.32 -10.34
N LEU A 118 13.70 -4.50 -11.35
CA LEU A 118 14.54 -3.30 -11.21
C LEU A 118 13.89 -2.30 -10.26
N ARG A 119 12.63 -1.92 -10.49
CA ARG A 119 11.89 -0.96 -9.64
C ARG A 119 11.72 -1.45 -8.21
N GLY A 120 11.49 -2.74 -8.02
CA GLY A 120 11.32 -3.36 -6.71
C GLY A 120 12.62 -3.60 -5.95
N GLY A 121 13.79 -3.22 -6.48
CA GLY A 121 15.07 -3.50 -5.84
C GLY A 121 15.39 -5.01 -5.73
N LEU A 122 14.80 -5.83 -6.59
CA LEU A 122 14.91 -7.29 -6.53
C LEU A 122 16.18 -7.84 -7.19
N LEU A 123 16.88 -7.01 -7.97
CA LEU A 123 18.13 -7.40 -8.61
C LEU A 123 19.26 -7.54 -7.59
N SER A 124 20.18 -8.47 -7.86
CA SER A 124 21.35 -8.70 -7.00
C SER A 124 22.40 -7.63 -7.27
N THR A 125 22.49 -6.62 -6.40
CA THR A 125 23.55 -5.59 -6.44
C THR A 125 24.65 -5.91 -5.42
N LYS A 126 25.86 -5.38 -5.61
CA LYS A 126 26.99 -5.54 -4.66
C LYS A 126 26.58 -5.13 -3.23
N THR A 127 25.90 -3.99 -3.12
CA THR A 127 25.34 -3.43 -1.88
C THR A 127 24.27 -4.31 -1.23
N ARG A 128 23.55 -5.14 -2.00
CA ARG A 128 22.55 -6.07 -1.48
C ARG A 128 23.19 -7.39 -1.04
N ARG A 129 24.16 -7.90 -1.81
CA ARG A 129 24.97 -9.07 -1.44
C ARG A 129 25.72 -8.85 -0.13
N SER A 130 26.29 -7.66 0.09
CA SER A 130 27.02 -7.32 1.31
C SER A 130 26.16 -7.27 2.59
N ARG A 131 24.82 -7.25 2.49
CA ARG A 131 23.89 -7.21 3.64
C ARG A 131 23.43 -8.60 4.11
N GLY A 132 24.11 -9.66 3.69
CA GLY A 132 23.81 -11.03 4.13
C GLY A 132 23.27 -11.96 3.06
N GLY A 133 23.45 -11.64 1.77
CA GLY A 133 23.19 -12.58 0.68
C GLY A 133 24.30 -13.64 0.59
N ARG A 134 24.54 -14.40 1.67
CA ARG A 134 25.32 -15.64 1.59
C ARG A 134 24.41 -16.66 0.92
N ILE A 135 24.68 -16.96 -0.34
CA ILE A 135 24.25 -18.24 -0.91
C ILE A 135 25.03 -19.29 -0.10
N VAL A 136 24.33 -20.10 0.69
CA VAL A 136 24.90 -21.31 1.25
C VAL A 136 25.11 -22.23 0.05
N GLY A 137 26.35 -22.34 -0.40
CA GLY A 137 26.71 -23.07 -1.61
C GLY A 137 27.80 -22.34 -2.38
N ASP A 138 29.00 -22.34 -1.81
CA ASP A 138 30.24 -22.67 -2.53
C ASP A 138 31.43 -22.44 -1.58
N LEU A 139 32.20 -23.53 -1.40
CA LEU A 139 33.38 -23.78 -0.55
C LEU A 139 33.09 -24.27 0.87
#